data_AF-A0A7X7YRM0-F1
#
_entry.id   AF-A0A7X7YRM0-F1
#
_cell.length_a   1.000
_cell.length_b   1.000
_cell.length_c   1.000
_cell.angle_alpha   90.00
_cell.angle_beta   90.00
_cell.angle_gamma   90.00
#
_symmetry.space_group_name_H-M   'P 1'
#
loop_
_entity.id
_entity.type
_entity.pdbx_description
1 polymer ?
#
loop_
_entity_poly.entity_id
_entity_poly.type
_entity_poly.pdbx_seq_one_letter_code
_entity_poly.pdbx_strand_id
1 'polypeptide(L)'
;MIIRLILGSKSDFTMEINDETPILVILRDLFYSGDWRNMKKDFESVPQLHKQIEMLEEIEGKITSLNEMIYEPIVWTEVVEFLEKYGFTPESLMNVTADGLYELAIEYADKN
;
A
#
# COMPACT_ATOMS: atom_id res chain seq x y z
N MET A 1 -15.53 2.62 6.17
CA MET A 1 -15.58 2.64 7.65
C MET A 1 -14.28 3.28 8.15
N ILE A 2 -14.25 3.97 9.30
CA ILE A 2 -13.00 4.54 9.84
C ILE A 2 -12.75 3.97 11.23
N ILE A 3 -11.60 3.33 11.42
CA ILE A 3 -11.15 2.80 12.71
C ILE A 3 -10.04 3.71 13.25
N ARG A 4 -10.20 4.15 14.50
CA ARG A 4 -9.18 4.92 15.21
C ARG A 4 -8.41 4.03 16.16
N LEU A 5 -7.12 3.83 15.94
CA LEU A 5 -6.24 3.10 16.86
C LEU A 5 -5.46 4.10 17.73
N ILE A 6 -5.40 3.83 19.03
CA ILE A 6 -4.65 4.61 20.02
C ILE A 6 -3.64 3.68 20.68
N LEU A 7 -2.35 3.91 20.46
CA LEU A 7 -1.29 3.03 20.93
C LEU A 7 -0.52 3.66 22.10
N GLY A 8 -0.71 3.06 23.29
CA GLY A 8 0.01 3.39 24.51
C GLY A 8 -0.81 4.20 25.52
N SER A 9 -0.51 4.03 26.81
CA SER A 9 -1.13 4.78 27.92
C SER A 9 -0.55 6.19 28.13
N LYS A 10 0.48 6.57 27.36
CA LYS A 10 1.23 7.85 27.45
C LYS A 10 1.63 8.44 26.09
N SER A 11 1.22 7.84 24.98
CA SER A 11 1.58 8.27 23.62
C SER A 11 0.30 8.67 22.88
N ASP A 12 0.24 9.92 22.39
CA ASP A 12 -0.85 10.43 21.56
C ASP A 12 -0.72 9.95 20.10
N PHE A 13 -0.12 8.78 19.87
CA PHE A 13 -0.11 8.18 18.53
C PHE A 13 -1.50 7.66 18.21
N THR A 14 -2.28 8.52 17.56
CA THR A 14 -3.59 8.17 17.03
C THR A 14 -3.52 8.11 15.52
N MET A 15 -4.11 7.07 14.97
CA MET A 15 -4.16 6.86 13.54
C MET A 15 -5.57 6.58 13.06
N GLU A 16 -5.86 6.96 11.82
CA GLU A 16 -7.13 6.70 11.14
C GLU A 16 -6.87 5.71 10.01
N ILE A 17 -7.47 4.52 10.13
CA ILE A 17 -7.48 3.50 9.08
C ILE A 17 -8.83 3.56 8.40
N ASN A 18 -8.81 3.64 7.08
CA ASN A 18 -10.00 3.53 6.24
C ASN A 18 -9.93 2.26 5.38
N ASP A 19 -10.96 2.06 4.56
CA ASP A 19 -11.12 0.85 3.74
C ASP A 19 -10.03 0.70 2.65
N GLU A 20 -9.32 1.79 2.31
CA GLU A 20 -8.27 1.80 1.28
C GLU A 20 -6.87 1.69 1.87
N THR A 21 -6.71 1.92 3.17
CA THR A 21 -5.42 1.82 3.85
C THR A 21 -4.73 0.46 3.66
N PRO A 22 -5.43 -0.70 3.70
CA PRO A 22 -4.82 -2.00 3.40
C PRO A 22 -4.26 -2.10 1.99
N ILE A 23 -4.84 -1.41 1.01
CA ILE A 23 -4.37 -1.44 -0.40
C ILE A 23 -2.96 -0.89 -0.51
N LEU A 24 -2.57 0.08 0.33
CA LEU A 24 -1.20 0.58 0.37
C LEU A 24 -0.19 -0.48 0.85
N VAL A 25 -0.60 -1.38 1.75
CA VAL A 25 0.23 -2.51 2.18
C VAL A 25 0.36 -3.53 1.05
N ILE A 26 -0.73 -3.81 0.34
CA ILE A 26 -0.73 -4.67 -0.86
C ILE A 26 0.24 -4.12 -1.90
N LEU A 27 0.12 -2.84 -2.24
CA LEU A 27 0.98 -2.19 -3.24
C LEU A 27 2.45 -2.28 -2.86
N ARG A 28 2.79 -2.06 -1.58
CA ARG A 28 4.15 -2.19 -1.07
C ARG A 28 4.71 -3.60 -1.31
N ASP A 29 3.95 -4.62 -0.99
CA ASP A 29 4.43 -6.00 -1.09
C ASP A 29 4.55 -6.47 -2.53
N LEU A 30 3.55 -6.17 -3.34
CA LEU A 30 3.51 -6.57 -4.74
C LEU A 30 4.53 -5.81 -5.58
N PHE A 31 4.52 -4.48 -5.51
CA PHE A 31 5.32 -3.65 -6.41
C PHE A 31 6.67 -3.24 -5.84
N TYR A 32 6.81 -3.12 -4.52
CA TYR A 32 8.02 -2.57 -3.89
C TYR A 32 8.77 -3.59 -3.04
N SER A 33 8.38 -4.86 -3.04
CA SER A 33 9.00 -5.94 -2.25
C SER A 33 9.16 -5.58 -0.76
N GLY A 34 8.17 -4.89 -0.20
CA GLY A 34 8.20 -4.45 1.19
C GLY A 34 8.92 -3.11 1.45
N ASP A 35 9.49 -2.45 0.43
CA ASP A 35 10.24 -1.20 0.60
C ASP A 35 9.35 0.05 0.59
N TRP A 36 9.06 0.57 1.79
CA TRP A 36 8.35 1.84 1.98
C TRP A 36 9.05 3.05 1.35
N ARG A 37 10.37 3.07 1.27
CA ARG A 37 11.12 4.24 0.81
C ARG A 37 10.90 4.48 -0.68
N ASN A 38 10.92 3.41 -1.48
CA ASN A 38 10.68 3.50 -2.91
C ASN A 38 9.21 3.81 -3.21
N MET A 39 8.30 3.19 -2.45
CA MET A 39 6.87 3.51 -2.53
C MET A 39 6.59 4.99 -2.26
N LYS A 40 7.14 5.55 -1.17
CA LYS A 40 6.95 6.98 -0.83
C LYS A 40 7.30 7.91 -1.98
N LYS A 41 8.43 7.67 -2.66
CA LYS A 41 8.87 8.50 -3.79
C LYS A 41 7.85 8.54 -4.93
N ASP A 42 7.25 7.41 -5.27
CA ASP A 42 6.25 7.33 -6.35
C ASP A 42 4.95 8.06 -5.98
N PHE A 43 4.61 8.13 -4.69
CA PHE A 43 3.40 8.80 -4.19
C PHE A 43 3.65 10.20 -3.59
N GLU A 44 4.83 10.79 -3.76
CA GLU A 44 5.17 12.14 -3.26
C GLU A 44 4.22 13.23 -3.79
N SER A 45 3.70 13.06 -5.00
CA SER A 45 2.75 13.99 -5.64
C SER A 45 1.35 13.95 -5.03
N VAL A 46 1.06 12.98 -4.15
CA VAL A 46 -0.26 12.76 -3.54
C VAL A 46 -0.14 12.79 -2.01
N PRO A 47 -0.19 13.98 -1.38
CA PRO A 47 0.13 14.16 0.04
C PRO A 47 -0.69 13.29 1.00
N GLN A 48 -1.96 13.03 0.66
CA GLN A 48 -2.85 12.19 1.48
C GLN A 48 -2.43 10.72 1.50
N LEU A 49 -1.86 10.20 0.40
CA LEU A 49 -1.35 8.85 0.34
C LEU A 49 0.03 8.78 0.99
N HIS A 50 0.89 9.75 0.71
CA HIS A 50 2.21 9.83 1.33
C HIS A 50 2.12 9.79 2.86
N LYS A 51 1.22 10.57 3.46
CA LYS A 51 1.00 10.57 4.91
C LYS A 51 0.51 9.22 5.44
N GLN A 52 -0.35 8.52 4.70
CA GLN A 52 -0.81 7.19 5.08
C GLN A 52 0.32 6.16 5.00
N ILE A 53 1.21 6.26 4.01
CA ILE A 53 2.37 5.38 3.87
C ILE A 53 3.34 5.59 5.03
N GLU A 54 3.66 6.84 5.39
CA GLU A 54 4.51 7.15 6.56
C GLU A 54 3.92 6.59 7.86
N MET A 55 2.60 6.71 8.02
CA MET A 55 1.89 6.15 9.16
C MET A 55 1.98 4.62 9.20
N LEU A 56 1.84 3.94 8.07
CA LEU A 56 1.97 2.47 7.97
C LEU A 56 3.39 2.00 8.27
N GLU A 57 4.41 2.70 7.76
CA GLU A 57 5.81 2.45 8.10
C GLU A 57 6.08 2.61 9.60
N GLU A 58 5.49 3.64 10.23
CA GLU A 58 5.62 3.87 11.68
C GLU A 58 4.95 2.77 12.52
N ILE A 59 3.78 2.27 12.08
CA ILE A 59 3.11 1.13 12.71
C ILE A 59 3.99 -0.10 12.65
N GLU A 60 4.56 -0.38 11.48
CA GLU A 60 5.36 -1.56 11.28
C GLU A 60 6.58 -1.58 12.20
N GLY A 61 7.22 -0.41 12.39
CA GLY A 61 8.33 -0.25 13.33
C GLY A 61 7.95 -0.34 14.82
N LYS A 62 6.67 -0.16 15.18
CA LYS A 62 6.20 -0.10 16.58
C LYS A 62 5.46 -1.35 17.04
N ILE A 63 4.72 -2.01 16.16
CA ILE A 63 3.80 -3.09 16.51
C ILE A 63 4.30 -4.42 15.97
N THR A 64 4.29 -4.56 14.65
CA THR A 64 4.56 -5.82 13.95
C THR A 64 4.69 -5.58 12.45
N SER A 65 5.37 -6.51 11.76
CA SER A 65 5.40 -6.56 10.31
C SER A 65 3.99 -6.59 9.74
N LEU A 66 3.67 -5.62 8.88
CA LEU A 66 2.45 -5.66 8.09
C LEU A 66 2.73 -6.64 6.94
N ASN A 67 1.90 -7.64 6.72
CA ASN A 67 2.20 -8.69 5.73
C ASN A 67 0.92 -9.32 5.17
N GLU A 68 1.07 -10.39 4.38
CA GLU A 68 0.01 -11.08 3.65
C GLU A 68 -1.18 -11.51 4.53
N MET A 69 -0.96 -11.78 5.82
CA MET A 69 -2.05 -12.11 6.75
C MET A 69 -3.08 -10.98 6.93
N ILE A 70 -2.71 -9.74 6.60
CA ILE A 70 -3.56 -8.56 6.78
C ILE A 70 -4.46 -8.31 5.57
N TYR A 71 -4.03 -8.71 4.37
CA TYR A 71 -4.68 -8.32 3.12
C TYR A 71 -5.06 -9.48 2.20
N GLU A 72 -4.59 -10.71 2.45
CA GLU A 72 -5.04 -11.85 1.66
C GLU A 72 -6.52 -12.18 1.94
N PRO A 73 -7.31 -12.52 0.90
CA PRO A 73 -6.93 -12.65 -0.52
C PRO A 73 -6.92 -11.31 -1.28
N ILE A 74 -6.08 -11.23 -2.32
CA ILE A 74 -5.94 -10.01 -3.15
C ILE A 74 -6.92 -10.06 -4.34
N VAL A 75 -7.60 -8.94 -4.58
CA VAL A 75 -8.38 -8.73 -5.80
C VAL A 75 -7.68 -7.68 -6.66
N TRP A 76 -7.01 -8.11 -7.73
CA TRP A 76 -6.21 -7.23 -8.59
C TRP A 76 -7.00 -6.06 -9.21
N THR A 77 -8.29 -6.23 -9.48
CA THR A 77 -9.12 -5.14 -10.01
C THR A 77 -9.24 -4.00 -9.01
N GLU A 78 -9.35 -4.28 -7.71
CA GLU A 78 -9.42 -3.24 -6.67
C GLU A 78 -8.10 -2.47 -6.56
N VAL A 79 -6.96 -3.16 -6.75
CA VAL A 79 -5.63 -2.53 -6.77
C VAL A 79 -5.49 -1.57 -7.95
N VAL A 80 -5.92 -1.99 -9.15
CA VAL A 80 -5.88 -1.15 -10.35
C VAL A 80 -6.84 0.03 -10.22
N GLU A 81 -8.09 -0.20 -9.80
CA GLU A 81 -9.08 0.86 -9.57
C GLU A 81 -8.59 1.89 -8.54
N PHE A 82 -7.90 1.44 -7.48
CA PHE A 82 -7.26 2.31 -6.51
C PHE A 82 -6.19 3.19 -7.16
N LEU A 83 -5.28 2.62 -7.95
CA LEU A 83 -4.24 3.41 -8.64
C LEU A 83 -4.86 4.43 -9.60
N GLU A 84 -5.85 4.01 -10.40
CA GLU A 84 -6.56 4.89 -11.34
C GLU A 84 -7.27 6.04 -10.64
N LYS A 85 -7.91 5.78 -9.48
CA LYS A 85 -8.55 6.80 -8.64
C LYS A 85 -7.59 7.93 -8.26
N TYR A 86 -6.31 7.62 -8.07
CA TYR A 86 -5.27 8.60 -7.74
C TYR A 86 -4.45 9.08 -8.95
N GLY A 87 -4.84 8.70 -10.16
CA GLY A 87 -4.22 9.14 -11.41
C GLY A 87 -2.94 8.38 -11.78
N PHE A 88 -2.74 7.19 -11.23
CA PHE A 88 -1.62 6.30 -11.54
C PHE A 88 -2.10 5.10 -12.35
N THR A 89 -1.18 4.53 -13.12
CA THR A 89 -1.29 3.15 -13.62
C THR A 89 -0.09 2.35 -13.08
N PRO A 90 -0.17 1.02 -12.99
CA PRO A 90 0.97 0.20 -12.56
C PRO A 90 2.27 0.50 -13.32
N GLU A 91 2.17 0.78 -14.62
CA GLU A 91 3.31 1.08 -15.50
C GLU A 91 3.88 2.49 -15.29
N SER A 92 3.11 3.40 -14.68
CA SER A 92 3.54 4.76 -14.38
C SER A 92 4.45 4.86 -13.14
N LEU A 93 4.48 3.80 -12.31
CA LEU A 93 5.27 3.76 -11.09
C LEU A 93 6.75 3.48 -11.44
N MET A 94 7.66 4.36 -11.01
CA MET A 94 9.05 4.34 -11.48
C MET A 94 9.99 3.54 -10.58
N ASN A 95 9.64 3.35 -9.31
CA ASN A 95 10.51 2.73 -8.32
C ASN A 95 10.08 1.29 -7.97
N VAL A 96 9.25 0.67 -8.81
CA VAL A 96 8.74 -0.70 -8.64
C VAL A 96 9.77 -1.74 -9.05
N THR A 97 9.62 -2.93 -8.48
CA THR A 97 10.41 -4.11 -8.81
C THR A 97 9.88 -4.79 -10.07
N ALA A 98 10.78 -5.44 -10.81
CA ALA A 98 10.41 -6.17 -12.03
C ALA A 98 9.45 -7.33 -11.75
N ASP A 99 9.61 -7.98 -10.59
CA ASP A 99 8.79 -9.12 -10.17
C ASP A 99 7.32 -8.70 -10.01
N GLY A 100 7.06 -7.56 -9.37
CA GLY A 100 5.69 -7.05 -9.21
C GLY A 100 4.98 -6.74 -10.54
N LEU A 101 5.71 -6.19 -11.51
CA LEU A 101 5.17 -5.95 -12.86
C LEU A 101 4.94 -7.26 -13.64
N TYR A 102 5.77 -8.27 -13.38
CA TYR A 102 5.65 -9.57 -14.04
C TYR A 102 4.41 -10.34 -13.57
N GLU A 103 4.14 -10.38 -12.27
CA GLU A 103 2.93 -10.98 -11.71
C GLU A 103 1.65 -10.34 -12.29
N LEU A 104 1.65 -9.00 -12.39
CA LEU A 104 0.56 -8.27 -13.03
C LEU A 104 0.37 -8.68 -14.50
N ALA A 105 1.46 -8.85 -15.25
CA ALA A 105 1.40 -9.24 -16.65
C ALA A 105 0.83 -10.67 -16.83
N ILE A 106 1.14 -11.59 -15.92
CA ILE A 106 0.55 -12.94 -15.91
C ILE A 106 -0.96 -12.86 -15.69
N GLU A 107 -1.41 -12.09 -14.71
CA GLU A 107 -2.84 -11.91 -14.41
C GLU A 107 -3.63 -11.29 -15.58
N TYR A 108 -3.03 -10.36 -16.32
CA TYR A 108 -3.62 -9.83 -17.55
C TYR A 108 -3.67 -10.85 -18.68
N ALA A 109 -2.69 -11.75 -18.77
CA ALA A 109 -2.64 -12.80 -19.78
C ALA A 109 -3.69 -13.88 -19.50
N ASP A 110 -3.90 -14.27 -18.25
CA ASP A 110 -4.87 -15.30 -17.86
C ASP A 110 -6.33 -14.84 -18.02
N LYS A 111 -6.58 -13.52 -18.03
CA LYS A 111 -7.92 -12.93 -18.26
C LYS A 111 -8.32 -12.83 -19.74
N ASN A 112 -7.41 -13.09 -20.69
CA ASN A 112 -7.66 -13.04 -22.14
C ASN A 112 -7.53 -14.40 -22.81
#